data_AF-A0A7X7H4F0-F1
#
_entry.id   AF-A0A7X7H4F0-F1
#
_cell.length_a   1.000
_cell.length_b   1.000
_cell.length_c   1.000
_cell.angle_alpha   90.00
_cell.angle_beta   90.00
_cell.angle_gamma   90.00
#
_symmetry.space_group_name_H-M   'P 1'
#
loop_
_entity.id
_entity.type
_entity.pdbx_description
1 polymer ?
#
loop_
_entity_poly.entity_id
_entity_poly.type
_entity_poly.pdbx_seq_one_letter_code
_entity_poly.pdbx_strand_id
1 'polypeptide(L)'
;MKLFEQVEQAPNDPILGVVESFKKDPRADKVNLSIGIYSDHDGKVPVLEAVQRAEEILASQNEPRVYLPMDGLGSYNDCVQKLLFGADHPLYQEKRLAT
;
A
#
# COMPACT_ATOMS: atom_id res chain seq x y z
N MET A 1 41.77 2.40 -2.24
CA MET A 1 40.61 1.64 -1.77
C MET A 1 39.38 2.51 -1.97
N LYS A 2 38.41 2.07 -2.79
CA LYS A 2 37.17 2.82 -3.03
C LYS A 2 36.12 2.43 -1.99
N LEU A 3 35.29 3.38 -1.56
CA LEU A 3 34.31 3.22 -0.45
C LEU A 3 33.38 1.99 -0.60
N PHE A 4 33.04 1.60 -1.83
CA PHE A 4 32.10 0.50 -2.11
C PHE A 4 32.74 -0.74 -2.75
N GLU A 5 34.08 -0.85 -2.72
CA GLU A 5 34.83 -1.92 -3.39
C GLU A 5 34.51 -3.33 -2.86
N GLN A 6 34.01 -3.42 -1.62
CA GLN A 6 33.65 -4.68 -0.95
C GLN A 6 32.13 -4.86 -0.79
N VAL A 7 31.31 -3.99 -1.37
CA VAL A 7 29.86 -4.13 -1.28
C VAL A 7 29.41 -5.16 -2.31
N GLU A 8 29.07 -6.34 -1.84
CA GLU A 8 28.51 -7.40 -2.68
C GLU A 8 27.05 -7.10 -3.04
N GLN A 9 26.63 -7.59 -4.21
CA GLN A 9 25.24 -7.49 -4.63
C GLN A 9 24.38 -8.42 -3.77
N ALA A 10 23.34 -7.87 -3.15
CA ALA A 10 22.34 -8.69 -2.45
C ALA A 10 21.65 -9.67 -3.42
N PRO A 11 21.24 -10.87 -2.96
CA PRO A 11 20.49 -11.80 -3.79
C PRO A 11 19.23 -11.16 -4.38
N ASN A 12 18.93 -11.48 -5.64
CA ASN A 12 17.70 -11.02 -6.28
C ASN A 12 16.48 -11.68 -5.63
N ASP A 13 15.40 -10.91 -5.47
CA ASP A 13 14.10 -11.45 -5.05
C ASP A 13 13.56 -12.39 -6.16
N PRO A 14 13.25 -13.67 -5.84
CA PRO A 14 12.76 -14.61 -6.82
C PRO A 14 11.46 -14.17 -7.51
N ILE A 15 10.60 -13.39 -6.84
CA ILE A 15 9.34 -12.87 -7.41
C ILE A 15 9.65 -11.89 -8.55
N LEU A 16 10.68 -11.05 -8.41
CA LEU A 16 11.07 -10.10 -9.45
C LEU A 16 11.54 -10.80 -10.72
N GLY A 17 12.26 -11.93 -10.57
CA GLY A 17 12.67 -12.76 -11.71
C GLY A 17 11.48 -13.29 -12.51
N VAL A 18 10.43 -13.76 -11.82
CA VAL A 18 9.19 -14.24 -12.48
C VAL A 18 8.48 -13.11 -13.21
N VAL A 19 8.41 -11.92 -12.62
CA VAL A 19 7.81 -10.73 -13.26
C VAL A 19 8.58 -10.32 -14.51
N GLU A 20 9.91 -10.36 -14.48
CA GLU A 20 10.73 -10.09 -15.66
C GLU A 20 10.53 -11.12 -16.77
N SER A 21 10.52 -12.41 -16.43
CA SER A 21 10.23 -13.47 -17.39
C SER A 21 8.84 -13.30 -18.01
N PHE A 22 7.83 -12.98 -17.19
CA PHE A 22 6.50 -12.67 -17.68
C PHE A 22 6.50 -11.47 -18.64
N LYS A 23 7.23 -10.39 -18.33
CA LYS A 23 7.33 -9.21 -19.21
C LYS A 23 8.00 -9.53 -20.54
N LYS A 24 9.07 -10.35 -20.54
CA LYS A 24 9.83 -10.74 -21.74
C LYS A 24 9.11 -11.76 -22.61
N ASP A 25 8.12 -12.47 -22.07
CA ASP A 25 7.35 -13.46 -22.82
C ASP A 25 6.48 -12.81 -23.92
N PRO A 26 6.63 -13.17 -25.19
CA PRO A 26 5.89 -12.53 -26.29
C PRO A 26 4.45 -13.06 -26.45
N ARG A 27 4.06 -14.13 -25.74
CA ARG A 27 2.72 -14.71 -25.86
C ARG A 27 1.65 -13.70 -25.45
N ALA A 28 0.61 -13.55 -26.28
CA ALA A 28 -0.48 -12.61 -26.03
C ALA A 28 -1.47 -13.09 -24.94
N ASP A 29 -1.55 -14.41 -24.74
CA ASP A 29 -2.46 -15.12 -23.84
C ASP A 29 -1.81 -15.52 -22.50
N LYS A 30 -0.63 -14.96 -22.19
CA LYS A 30 0.07 -15.21 -20.92
C LYS A 30 -0.71 -14.63 -19.73
N VAL A 31 -0.71 -15.36 -18.62
CA VAL A 31 -1.36 -14.96 -17.37
C VAL A 31 -0.30 -14.79 -16.27
N ASN A 32 -0.35 -13.66 -15.56
CA ASN A 32 0.54 -13.40 -14.42
C ASN A 32 -0.18 -13.72 -13.11
N LEU A 33 0.29 -14.74 -12.39
CA LEU A 33 -0.19 -15.11 -11.06
C LEU A 33 0.89 -14.93 -9.98
N SER A 34 2.00 -14.24 -10.30
CA SER A 34 3.15 -14.13 -9.41
C SER A 34 3.03 -13.01 -8.39
N ILE A 35 2.22 -11.98 -8.68
CA ILE A 35 2.04 -10.81 -7.82
C ILE A 35 0.68 -10.89 -7.12
N GLY A 36 0.67 -10.84 -5.79
CA GLY A 36 -0.54 -10.86 -4.97
C GLY A 36 -1.27 -9.51 -4.92
N ILE A 37 -1.69 -8.99 -6.07
CA ILE A 37 -2.50 -7.78 -6.17
C ILE A 37 -3.85 -8.12 -6.79
N TYR A 38 -4.92 -7.48 -6.29
CA TYR A 38 -6.23 -7.58 -6.91
C TYR A 38 -6.19 -6.93 -8.30
N SER A 39 -6.58 -7.69 -9.32
CA SER A 39 -6.76 -7.21 -10.67
C SER A 39 -8.22 -7.34 -11.09
N ASP A 40 -8.68 -6.39 -11.90
CA ASP A 40 -9.97 -6.47 -12.55
C ASP A 40 -9.97 -7.50 -13.70
N HIS A 41 -11.10 -7.57 -14.42
CA HIS A 41 -11.31 -8.49 -15.53
C HIS A 41 -10.39 -8.22 -16.74
N ASP A 42 -9.80 -7.02 -16.84
CA ASP A 42 -8.81 -6.65 -17.87
C ASP A 42 -7.37 -6.93 -17.40
N GLY A 43 -7.18 -7.48 -16.19
CA GLY A 43 -5.86 -7.70 -15.60
C GLY A 43 -5.19 -6.43 -15.11
N LYS A 44 -5.94 -5.34 -14.88
CA LYS A 44 -5.43 -4.06 -14.38
C LYS A 44 -5.70 -3.91 -12.89
N VAL A 45 -4.87 -3.12 -12.21
CA VAL A 45 -5.10 -2.76 -10.80
C VAL A 45 -6.11 -1.60 -10.77
N PRO A 46 -7.30 -1.79 -10.18
CA PRO A 46 -8.31 -0.74 -10.17
C PRO A 46 -8.04 0.32 -9.09
N VAL A 47 -8.49 1.54 -9.33
CA VAL A 47 -8.63 2.58 -8.31
C VAL A 47 -10.08 2.57 -7.83
N LEU A 48 -10.30 2.42 -6.53
CA LEU A 48 -11.65 2.40 -5.97
C LEU A 48 -12.30 3.78 -6.05
N GLU A 49 -13.59 3.86 -6.38
CA GLU A 49 -14.33 5.12 -6.46
C GLU A 49 -14.29 5.94 -5.15
N ALA A 50 -14.24 5.27 -4.01
CA ALA A 50 -14.08 5.92 -2.70
C ALA A 50 -12.72 6.60 -2.55
N VAL A 51 -11.66 5.98 -3.09
CA VAL A 51 -10.29 6.52 -3.07
C VAL A 51 -10.19 7.70 -4.03
N GLN A 52 -10.69 7.56 -5.27
CA GLN A 52 -10.67 8.63 -6.27
C GLN A 52 -11.35 9.90 -5.74
N ARG A 53 -12.54 9.79 -5.14
CA ARG A 53 -13.23 10.93 -4.52
C ARG A 53 -12.44 11.55 -3.37
N ALA A 54 -11.78 10.74 -2.54
CA ALA A 54 -10.96 11.26 -1.44
C ALA A 54 -9.75 12.04 -1.97
N GLU A 55 -9.10 11.57 -3.03
CA GLU A 55 -7.98 12.28 -3.68
C GLU A 55 -8.41 13.64 -4.24
N GLU A 56 -9.56 13.72 -4.90
CA GLU A 56 -10.13 14.98 -5.40
C GLU A 56 -10.39 15.98 -4.27
N ILE A 57 -10.99 15.52 -3.17
CA ILE A 57 -11.25 16.34 -1.97
C ILE A 57 -9.93 16.87 -1.41
N LEU A 58 -8.94 15.99 -1.16
CA LEU A 58 -7.66 16.36 -0.59
C LEU A 58 -6.85 17.31 -1.48
N ALA A 59 -6.96 17.18 -2.81
CA ALA A 59 -6.34 18.08 -3.76
C ALA A 59 -7.00 19.47 -3.72
N SER A 60 -8.33 19.53 -3.62
CA SER A 60 -9.08 20.80 -3.59
C SER A 60 -8.81 21.65 -2.34
N GLN A 61 -8.49 21.02 -1.21
CA GLN A 61 -8.19 21.69 0.05
C GLN A 61 -6.86 22.44 0.05
N ASN A 62 -5.88 21.99 -0.75
CA ASN A 62 -4.56 22.63 -0.90
C ASN A 62 -3.86 22.99 0.43
N GLU A 63 -3.95 22.09 1.41
CA GLU A 63 -3.33 22.28 2.73
C GLU A 63 -1.82 22.01 2.72
N PRO A 64 -1.03 22.72 3.56
CA PRO A 64 0.40 22.46 3.69
C PRO A 64 0.66 21.06 4.25
N ARG A 65 1.67 20.39 3.70
CA ARG A 65 2.09 19.03 4.13
C ARG A 65 3.15 19.14 5.23
N VAL A 66 2.69 19.24 6.47
CA VAL A 66 3.55 19.33 7.67
C VAL A 66 3.84 17.95 8.26
N TYR A 67 4.82 17.88 9.16
CA TYR A 67 5.10 16.65 9.90
C TYR A 67 3.87 16.21 10.70
N LEU A 68 3.61 14.90 10.64
CA LEU A 68 2.65 14.24 11.53
C LEU A 68 3.33 13.91 12.88
N PRO A 69 2.55 13.68 13.94
CA PRO A 69 3.02 13.02 15.16
C PRO A 69 3.72 11.67 14.85
N MET A 70 4.52 11.18 15.79
CA MET A 70 5.22 9.88 15.64
C MET A 70 4.24 8.73 15.34
N ASP A 71 3.06 8.76 15.97
CA ASP A 71 2.03 7.74 15.81
C ASP A 71 1.11 8.01 14.60
N GLY A 72 1.41 9.03 13.79
CA GLY A 72 0.63 9.41 12.61
C GLY A 72 -0.57 10.33 12.90
N LEU A 73 -1.54 10.32 12.00
CA LEU A 73 -2.71 11.20 12.06
C LEU A 73 -3.78 10.60 13.00
N GLY A 74 -4.13 11.32 14.08
CA GLY A 74 -5.07 10.81 15.09
C GLY A 74 -6.44 10.39 14.53
N SER A 75 -6.96 11.09 13.52
CA SER A 75 -8.23 10.71 12.88
C SER A 75 -8.12 9.45 12.03
N TYR A 76 -6.97 9.20 11.40
CA TYR A 76 -6.69 7.94 10.70
C TYR A 76 -6.64 6.78 11.70
N ASN A 77 -5.93 6.98 12.80
CA ASN A 77 -5.79 6.01 13.88
C ASN A 77 -7.15 5.61 14.48
N ASP A 78 -8.01 6.58 14.78
CA ASP A 78 -9.39 6.36 15.24
C ASP A 78 -10.23 5.56 14.23
N CYS A 79 -10.16 5.90 12.94
CA CYS A 79 -10.82 5.15 11.87
C CYS A 79 -10.33 3.70 11.79
N VAL A 80 -9.02 3.47 11.91
CA VAL A 80 -8.44 2.11 11.88
C VAL A 80 -8.88 1.29 13.09
N GLN A 81 -8.92 1.88 14.29
CA GLN A 81 -9.43 1.19 15.48
C GLN A 81 -10.89 0.76 15.29
N LYS A 82 -11.74 1.64 14.78
CA LYS A 82 -13.15 1.31 14.48
C LYS A 82 -13.28 0.24 13.42
N LEU A 83 -12.46 0.27 12.38
CA LEU A 83 -12.47 -0.71 11.30
C LEU A 83 -12.09 -2.11 11.81
N LEU A 84 -11.07 -2.21 12.66
CA LEU A 84 -10.54 -3.50 13.14
C LEU A 84 -11.40 -4.10 14.26
N PHE A 85 -11.85 -3.28 15.21
CA PHE A 85 -12.54 -3.76 16.42
C PHE A 85 -14.06 -3.58 16.37
N GLY A 86 -14.56 -2.68 15.52
CA GLY A 86 -15.95 -2.25 15.51
C GLY A 86 -16.19 -1.05 16.44
N ALA A 87 -17.02 -0.11 15.99
CA ALA A 87 -17.35 1.08 16.76
C ALA A 87 -18.10 0.78 18.07
N ASP A 88 -18.80 -0.35 18.16
CA ASP A 88 -19.54 -0.74 19.37
C ASP A 88 -18.73 -1.62 20.33
N HIS A 89 -17.47 -1.90 20.00
CA HIS A 89 -16.63 -2.77 20.81
C HIS A 89 -16.25 -2.10 22.14
N PRO A 90 -16.38 -2.77 23.30
CA PRO A 90 -16.09 -2.17 24.60
C PRO A 90 -14.70 -1.56 24.71
N LEU A 91 -13.68 -2.21 24.14
CA LEU A 91 -12.30 -1.67 24.17
C LEU A 91 -12.17 -0.32 23.45
N TYR A 92 -12.90 -0.11 22.36
CA TYR A 92 -12.91 1.17 21.67
C TYR A 92 -13.70 2.22 22.47
N GLN A 93 -14.90 1.87 22.94
CA GLN A 93 -15.76 2.76 23.74
C GLN A 93 -15.13 3.21 25.06
N GLU A 94 -14.44 2.30 25.74
CA GLU A 94 -13.71 2.55 26.99
C GLU A 94 -12.32 3.20 26.76
N LYS A 95 -11.96 3.49 25.49
CA LYS A 95 -10.66 4.09 25.10
C LYS A 95 -9.44 3.29 25.61
N ARG A 96 -9.51 1.97 25.49
CA ARG A 96 -8.47 1.02 25.93
C ARG A 96 -7.59 0.49 24.81
N LEU A 97 -7.78 0.97 23.58
CA LEU A 97 -6.97 0.63 22.42
C LEU A 97 -5.81 1.61 22.29
N ALA A 98 -4.59 1.09 22.16
CA ALA A 98 -3.40 1.89 21.83
C ALA A 98 -3.28 2.05 20.30
N THR A 99 -2.51 3.05 19.90
CA THR A 99 -2.08 3.29 18.51
C THR A 99 -0.57 3.27 18.44
#